data_AF-A0A5M8NT88-F1
#
_entry.id   AF-A0A5M8NT88-F1
#
_cell.length_a   1.000
_cell.length_b   1.000
_cell.length_c   1.000
_cell.angle_alpha   90.00
_cell.angle_beta   90.00
_cell.angle_gamma   90.00
#
_symmetry.space_group_name_H-M   'P 1'
#
loop_
_entity.id
_entity.type
_entity.pdbx_description
1 polymer ?
#
loop_
_entity_poly.entity_id
_entity_poly.type
_entity_poly.pdbx_seq_one_letter_code
_entity_poly.pdbx_strand_id
1 'polypeptide(L)'
;MNNISYDKLPFTSVEGTVYKGWSNIENVINKRYKQLATNKFILSVETYQGVYHEELIAGFNQLQPELFVDTKELFLSEDSIRSKTHP
;
A
#
# COMPACT_ATOMS: atom_id res chain seq x y z
N MET A 1 26.76 20.99 7.68
CA MET A 1 25.59 20.33 7.05
C MET A 1 26.08 19.00 6.52
N ASN A 2 25.71 17.88 7.13
CA ASN A 2 26.14 16.56 6.64
C ASN A 2 25.37 16.23 5.36
N ASN A 3 26.04 16.38 4.21
CA ASN A 3 25.60 15.77 2.96
C ASN A 3 25.74 14.26 3.10
N ILE A 4 24.65 13.58 3.46
CA ILE A 4 24.59 12.13 3.34
C ILE A 4 24.53 11.81 1.85
N SER A 5 25.70 11.54 1.26
CA SER A 5 25.83 10.99 -0.08
C SER A 5 25.46 9.51 -0.01
N TYR A 6 24.16 9.21 -0.08
CA TYR A 6 23.71 7.82 -0.20
C TYR A 6 24.21 7.27 -1.54
N ASP A 7 25.07 6.24 -1.50
CA ASP A 7 25.46 5.53 -2.71
C ASP A 7 24.23 4.79 -3.23
N LYS A 8 23.77 5.17 -4.42
CA LYS A 8 22.55 4.63 -5.04
C LYS A 8 22.81 3.31 -5.76
N LEU A 9 24.01 2.75 -5.62
CA LEU A 9 24.43 1.53 -6.28
C LEU A 9 24.70 0.38 -5.28
N PRO A 10 24.41 -0.87 -5.70
CA PRO A 10 23.75 -1.24 -6.94
C PRO A 10 22.24 -0.96 -6.88
N PHE A 11 21.65 -0.55 -8.01
CA PHE A 11 20.19 -0.56 -8.18
C PHE A 11 19.82 -1.57 -9.27
N THR A 12 18.64 -2.17 -9.12
CA THR A 12 18.03 -3.02 -10.16
C THR A 12 16.99 -2.18 -10.89
N SER A 13 17.14 -2.05 -12.22
CA SER A 13 16.08 -1.43 -13.03
C SER A 13 14.86 -2.34 -13.03
N VAL A 14 13.69 -1.78 -12.74
CA VAL A 14 12.41 -2.48 -12.79
C VAL A 14 11.53 -1.82 -13.83
N GLU A 15 10.88 -2.62 -14.68
CA GLU A 15 9.85 -2.10 -15.57
C GLU A 15 8.61 -1.77 -14.74
N GLY A 16 8.26 -0.50 -14.65
CA GLY A 16 7.13 -0.05 -13.85
C GLY A 16 6.95 1.45 -13.86
N THR A 17 5.87 1.92 -13.24
CA THR A 17 5.63 3.35 -13.03
C THR A 17 5.54 3.63 -11.55
N VAL A 18 6.33 4.61 -11.10
CA VAL A 18 6.27 5.10 -9.73
C VAL A 18 5.42 6.36 -9.70
N TYR A 19 4.35 6.34 -8.93
CA TYR A 19 3.52 7.51 -8.64
C TYR A 19 3.86 8.02 -7.24
N LYS A 20 3.95 9.34 -7.09
CA LYS A 20 4.26 10.01 -5.82
C LYS A 20 3.24 11.11 -5.55
N GLY A 21 2.92 11.29 -4.26
CA GLY A 21 1.94 12.26 -3.77
C GLY A 21 0.51 11.74 -3.90
N TRP A 22 -0.26 11.86 -2.81
CA TRP A 22 -1.61 11.31 -2.73
C TRP A 22 -2.54 11.76 -3.84
N SER A 23 -2.55 13.05 -4.18
CA SER A 23 -3.38 13.56 -5.27
C SER A 23 -3.06 12.93 -6.63
N ASN A 24 -1.79 12.61 -6.92
CA ASN A 24 -1.43 11.96 -8.17
C ASN A 24 -1.82 10.48 -8.17
N ILE A 25 -1.58 9.79 -7.05
CA ILE A 25 -1.97 8.40 -6.85
C ILE A 25 -3.49 8.24 -7.03
N GLU A 26 -4.27 9.08 -6.36
CA GLU A 26 -5.73 9.12 -6.44
C GLU A 26 -6.21 9.36 -7.89
N ASN A 27 -5.64 10.36 -8.57
CA ASN A 27 -5.98 10.66 -9.96
C ASN A 27 -5.73 9.49 -10.92
N VAL A 28 -4.62 8.78 -10.75
CA VAL A 28 -4.28 7.61 -11.58
C VAL A 28 -5.28 6.47 -11.35
N ILE A 29 -5.62 6.21 -10.09
CA ILE A 29 -6.60 5.16 -9.73
C ILE A 29 -7.98 5.52 -10.29
N ASN A 30 -8.45 6.75 -10.06
CA ASN A 30 -9.74 7.23 -10.56
C ASN A 30 -9.82 7.23 -12.09
N LYS A 31 -8.72 7.57 -12.79
CA LYS A 31 -8.67 7.50 -14.26
C LYS A 31 -8.83 6.07 -14.76
N ARG A 32 -8.18 5.09 -14.12
CA ARG A 32 -8.32 3.67 -14.46
C ARG A 32 -9.72 3.16 -14.16
N TYR A 33 -10.27 3.52 -12.99
CA TYR A 33 -11.63 3.19 -12.60
C TYR A 33 -12.67 3.60 -13.66
N LYS A 34 -12.60 4.86 -14.13
CA LYS A 34 -13.51 5.40 -15.16
C LYS A 34 -13.43 4.70 -16.53
N GLN A 35 -12.39 3.90 -16.78
CA GLN A 35 -12.23 3.13 -18.02
C GLN A 35 -12.90 1.75 -17.95
N LEU A 36 -13.37 1.32 -16.77
CA LEU A 36 -14.02 0.03 -16.58
C LEU A 36 -15.51 0.10 -16.92
N ALA A 37 -16.01 -0.87 -17.69
CA ALA A 37 -17.40 -0.89 -18.16
C ALA A 37 -18.45 -0.99 -17.03
N THR A 38 -18.07 -1.57 -15.89
CA THR A 38 -18.97 -1.87 -14.76
C THR A 38 -18.93 -0.83 -13.65
N ASN A 39 -18.06 0.18 -13.72
CA ASN A 39 -17.80 1.12 -12.62
C ASN A 39 -17.57 0.39 -11.28
N LYS A 40 -16.92 -0.77 -11.31
CA LYS A 40 -16.60 -1.56 -10.12
C LYS A 40 -15.23 -2.18 -10.28
N PHE A 41 -14.42 -2.12 -9.23
CA PHE A 41 -13.14 -2.81 -9.17
C PHE A 41 -12.74 -3.08 -7.72
N ILE A 42 -11.78 -3.99 -7.57
CA ILE A 42 -11.09 -4.25 -6.31
C ILE A 42 -9.67 -3.70 -6.47
N LEU A 43 -9.25 -2.87 -5.52
CA LEU A 43 -7.86 -2.42 -5.40
C LEU A 43 -7.15 -3.27 -4.35
N SER A 44 -6.19 -4.08 -4.79
CA SER A 44 -5.26 -4.75 -3.87
C SER A 44 -3.97 -3.94 -3.76
N VAL A 45 -3.50 -3.72 -2.53
CA VAL A 45 -2.28 -2.97 -2.24
C VAL A 45 -1.35 -3.84 -1.43
N GLU A 46 -0.21 -4.19 -2.01
CA GLU A 46 0.86 -4.92 -1.31
C GLU A 46 1.89 -3.91 -0.80
N THR A 47 2.29 -4.07 0.46
CA THR A 47 3.26 -3.20 1.12
C THR A 47 4.48 -4.01 1.53
N TYR A 48 5.66 -3.41 1.39
CA TYR A 48 6.85 -3.90 2.07
C TYR A 48 6.72 -3.72 3.59
N GLN A 49 7.54 -4.44 4.35
CA GLN A 49 7.61 -4.24 5.80
C GLN A 49 8.11 -2.84 6.15
N GLY A 50 7.58 -2.28 7.25
CA GLY A 50 7.98 -0.97 7.76
C GLY A 50 7.28 0.22 7.09
N VAL A 51 6.30 -0.02 6.22
CA VAL A 51 5.44 1.04 5.68
C VAL A 51 4.49 1.57 6.77
N TYR A 52 4.25 2.88 6.74
CA TYR A 52 3.32 3.53 7.67
C TYR A 52 1.88 3.35 7.20
N HIS A 53 1.19 2.35 7.76
CA HIS A 53 -0.15 1.93 7.30
C HIS A 53 -1.21 3.01 7.52
N GLU A 54 -1.11 3.82 8.56
CA GLU A 54 -2.07 4.88 8.87
C GLU A 54 -2.10 5.95 7.77
N GLU A 55 -0.95 6.28 7.18
CA GLU A 55 -0.89 7.17 6.01
C GLU A 55 -1.60 6.53 4.80
N LEU A 56 -1.35 5.25 4.55
CA LEU A 56 -1.99 4.54 3.45
C LEU A 56 -3.51 4.48 3.61
N ILE A 57 -4.00 4.11 4.80
CA ILE A 57 -5.42 4.05 5.12
C ILE A 57 -6.05 5.43 4.90
N ALA A 58 -5.44 6.49 5.43
CA ALA A 58 -5.93 7.86 5.25
C ALA A 58 -5.94 8.29 3.77
N GLY A 59 -4.92 7.91 3.00
CA GLY A 59 -4.82 8.19 1.57
C GLY A 59 -5.87 7.45 0.74
N PHE A 60 -6.00 6.14 0.93
CA PHE A 60 -6.96 5.32 0.18
C PHE A 60 -8.41 5.58 0.57
N ASN A 61 -8.69 6.00 1.81
CA ASN A 61 -10.04 6.43 2.20
C ASN A 61 -10.54 7.66 1.43
N GLN A 62 -9.65 8.47 0.83
CA GLN A 62 -10.07 9.58 -0.04
C GLN A 62 -10.77 9.10 -1.31
N LEU A 63 -10.53 7.84 -1.73
CA LEU A 63 -11.24 7.20 -2.84
C LEU A 63 -12.69 6.83 -2.50
N GLN A 64 -13.10 6.98 -1.24
CA GLN A 64 -14.43 6.62 -0.74
C GLN A 64 -14.83 5.18 -1.09
N PRO A 65 -14.02 4.16 -0.74
CA PRO A 65 -14.35 2.79 -1.03
C PRO A 65 -15.62 2.35 -0.30
N GLU A 66 -16.47 1.56 -0.97
CA GLU A 66 -17.66 0.96 -0.35
C GLU A 66 -17.27 -0.02 0.77
N LEU A 67 -16.14 -0.72 0.60
CA LEU A 67 -15.56 -1.63 1.57
C LEU A 67 -14.05 -1.42 1.62
N PHE A 68 -13.52 -1.23 2.83
CA PHE A 68 -12.09 -1.22 3.11
C PHE A 68 -11.75 -2.43 3.98
N VAL A 69 -10.80 -3.26 3.55
CA VAL A 69 -10.35 -4.44 4.29
C VAL A 69 -8.90 -4.23 4.70
N ASP A 70 -8.66 -4.09 6.01
CA ASP A 70 -7.30 -4.18 6.56
C ASP A 70 -6.95 -5.65 6.75
N THR A 71 -6.11 -6.20 5.88
CA THR A 71 -5.71 -7.61 5.94
C THR A 71 -4.93 -7.94 7.21
N LYS A 72 -4.40 -6.94 7.94
CA LYS A 72 -3.77 -7.13 9.25
C LYS A 72 -4.75 -7.76 10.25
N GLU A 73 -6.03 -7.41 10.16
CA GLU A 73 -7.07 -7.94 11.04
C GLU A 73 -7.41 -9.41 10.77
N LEU A 74 -6.98 -9.95 9.62
CA LEU A 74 -7.17 -11.36 9.27
C LEU A 74 -6.11 -12.28 9.89
N PHE A 75 -5.00 -11.72 10.37
CA PHE A 75 -3.96 -12.51 11.02
C PHE A 75 -4.35 -12.87 12.45
N LEU A 76 -3.80 -13.98 12.93
CA LEU A 76 -3.92 -14.35 14.33
C LEU A 76 -3.30 -13.27 15.23
N SER A 77 -3.91 -13.06 16.40
CA SER A 77 -3.31 -12.22 17.43
C SER A 77 -1.93 -12.74 17.83
N GLU A 78 -1.08 -11.85 18.32
CA GLU A 78 0.24 -12.23 18.82
C GLU A 78 0.16 -13.34 19.88
N ASP A 79 -0.78 -13.23 20.82
CA ASP A 79 -1.01 -14.26 21.85
C ASP A 79 -1.42 -15.60 21.23
N SER A 80 -2.29 -15.59 20.22
CA SER A 80 -2.69 -16.81 19.53
C SER A 80 -1.52 -17.44 18.78
N ILE A 81 -0.60 -16.64 18.24
CA ILE A 81 0.62 -17.15 17.61
C ILE A 81 1.52 -17.75 18.68
N ARG A 82 1.81 -17.03 19.76
CA ARG A 82 2.68 -17.48 20.87
C ARG A 82 2.22 -18.82 21.44
N SER A 83 0.92 -18.98 21.70
CA SER A 83 0.35 -20.24 22.21
C SER A 83 0.52 -21.44 21.27
N LYS A 84 0.72 -21.21 19.96
CA LYS A 84 0.87 -22.25 18.94
C LYS A 84 2.34 -22.53 18.59
N THR A 85 3.23 -21.57 18.82
CA THR A 85 4.65 -21.66 18.43
C THR A 85 5.61 -21.95 19.58
N HIS A 86 5.13 -21.90 20.82
CA HIS A 86 5.91 -22.31 21.99
C HIS A 86 5.37 -23.66 22.51
N PRO A 87 6.19 -24.73 22.54
CA PRO A 87 5.80 -26.03 23.08
C PRO A 87 5.61 -26.05 24.60
#